data_AF-A0A8H8CQI2-F1
#
_entry.id   AF-A0A8H8CQI2-F1
#
_cell.length_a   1.000
_cell.length_b   1.000
_cell.length_c   1.000
_cell.angle_alpha   90.00
_cell.angle_beta   90.00
_cell.angle_gamma   90.00
#
_symmetry.space_group_name_H-M   'P 1'
#
loop_
_entity.id
_entity.type
_entity.pdbx_description
1 polymer ?
#
loop_
_entity_poly.entity_id
_entity_poly.type
_entity_poly.pdbx_seq_one_letter_code
_entity_poly.pdbx_strand_id
1 'polypeptide(L)'
;MSIAPAPSTSRGDVVLQPNYFTSSVYVKALRDDISTLIFRFHEVFSLPGCTKPFALFKNVWLNLGWNWLQFKVFDSRSRHTFLDVTLRVFLERTVRTEAPFTRVVALFGMTLFLHCIASRIYPFLAARIVTLSQNFAEGVRRSDHYVSLKAMPDSLTNAQTLPLQPYARYVLSCLERDHVFYILPKSDLGAANPRDLPREIFTEDGMSFHDQGPQKRRGRPARREKGKKARAALDQLDKWTAEDDHRTSEFDNVLNEYTATKASILDADLPTGSFEDVGKTVVARLKETQKNAGQDDGGMIPQLEGRLDGHPKGIFGLVNQD
;
A
#
# COMPACT_ATOMS: atom_id res chain seq x y z
N MET A 1 -17.12 -20.58 -8.45
CA MET A 1 -16.04 -21.26 -7.70
C MET A 1 -15.85 -20.52 -6.39
N SER A 2 -15.98 -21.21 -5.25
CA SER A 2 -15.77 -20.61 -3.92
C SER A 2 -14.27 -20.59 -3.65
N ILE A 3 -13.68 -19.40 -3.49
CA ILE A 3 -12.29 -19.25 -3.07
C ILE A 3 -12.26 -19.61 -1.60
N ALA A 4 -11.48 -20.61 -1.21
CA ALA A 4 -11.30 -20.99 0.19
C ALA A 4 -10.87 -19.73 0.99
N PRO A 5 -11.46 -19.46 2.16
CA PRO A 5 -11.10 -18.30 2.96
C PRO A 5 -9.59 -18.35 3.24
N ALA A 6 -8.89 -17.27 2.90
CA ALA A 6 -7.46 -17.16 3.18
C ALA A 6 -7.23 -17.41 4.68
N PRO A 7 -6.19 -18.16 5.06
CA PRO A 7 -5.89 -18.41 6.46
C PRO A 7 -5.76 -17.06 7.16
N SER A 8 -6.56 -16.84 8.19
CA SER A 8 -6.43 -15.66 9.04
C SER A 8 -5.00 -15.63 9.58
N THR A 9 -4.29 -14.53 9.32
CA THR A 9 -2.92 -14.34 9.79
C THR A 9 -2.80 -14.65 11.27
N SER A 10 -1.67 -15.24 11.67
CA SER A 10 -1.34 -15.50 13.06
C SER A 10 -1.55 -14.24 13.89
N ARG A 11 -2.10 -14.42 15.08
CA ARG A 11 -2.40 -13.34 16.03
C ARG A 11 -1.09 -12.62 16.36
N GLY A 12 -0.89 -11.41 15.81
CA GLY A 12 0.32 -10.60 16.05
C GLY A 12 0.97 -10.01 14.80
N ASP A 13 0.65 -10.51 13.60
CA ASP A 13 1.22 -9.95 12.38
C ASP A 13 0.62 -8.57 12.04
N VAL A 14 1.50 -7.57 11.90
CA VAL A 14 1.11 -6.22 11.45
C VAL A 14 0.79 -6.28 9.96
N VAL A 15 -0.50 -6.46 9.65
CA VAL A 15 -0.99 -6.44 8.27
C VAL A 15 -1.48 -5.05 7.91
N LEU A 16 -0.93 -4.49 6.81
CA LEU A 16 -1.46 -3.25 6.23
C LEU A 16 -2.91 -3.47 5.83
N GLN A 17 -3.82 -2.58 6.25
CA GLN A 17 -5.22 -2.70 5.88
C GLN A 17 -5.41 -2.33 4.39
N PRO A 18 -6.30 -3.00 3.65
CA PRO A 18 -6.59 -2.66 2.25
C PRO A 18 -6.91 -1.18 2.02
N ASN A 19 -7.60 -0.55 2.98
CA ASN A 19 -7.99 0.86 2.93
C ASN A 19 -6.80 1.84 2.87
N TYR A 20 -5.62 1.41 3.34
CA TYR A 20 -4.40 2.19 3.19
C TYR A 20 -4.05 2.42 1.72
N PHE A 21 -4.16 1.39 0.87
CA PHE A 21 -3.85 1.52 -0.56
C PHE A 21 -4.86 2.39 -1.30
N THR A 22 -6.11 2.46 -0.84
CA THR A 22 -7.09 3.40 -1.40
C THR A 22 -6.98 4.81 -0.82
N SER A 23 -6.18 5.01 0.24
CA SER A 23 -6.05 6.30 0.90
C SER A 23 -5.31 7.32 0.02
N SER A 24 -5.58 8.60 0.26
CA SER A 24 -4.87 9.69 -0.40
C SER A 24 -3.37 9.70 -0.11
N VAL A 25 -2.95 9.18 1.05
CA VAL A 25 -1.53 9.08 1.45
C VAL A 25 -0.77 8.18 0.47
N TYR A 26 -1.29 6.97 0.24
CA TYR A 26 -0.67 6.03 -0.70
C TYR A 26 -0.79 6.51 -2.15
N VAL A 27 -1.99 6.94 -2.56
CA VAL A 27 -2.25 7.33 -3.95
C VAL A 27 -1.43 8.56 -4.37
N LYS A 28 -1.28 9.57 -3.51
CA LYS A 28 -0.45 10.76 -3.82
C LYS A 28 1.02 10.39 -3.93
N ALA A 29 1.58 9.68 -2.96
CA ALA A 29 2.97 9.23 -3.00
C ALA A 29 3.25 8.41 -4.28
N LEU A 30 2.37 7.48 -4.63
CA LEU A 30 2.52 6.68 -5.84
C LEU A 30 2.45 7.53 -7.12
N ARG A 31 1.58 8.57 -7.17
CA ARG A 31 1.52 9.50 -8.31
C ARG A 31 2.80 10.31 -8.45
N ASP A 32 3.42 10.70 -7.34
CA ASP A 32 4.68 11.44 -7.33
C ASP A 32 5.85 10.55 -7.80
N ASP A 33 5.87 9.30 -7.34
CA ASP A 33 6.84 8.28 -7.81
C ASP A 33 6.72 8.02 -9.31
N ILE A 34 5.49 7.87 -9.83
CA ILE A 34 5.26 7.71 -11.27
C ILE A 34 5.72 8.95 -12.03
N SER A 35 5.49 10.15 -11.48
CA SER A 35 5.95 11.40 -12.10
C SER A 35 7.48 11.46 -12.15
N THR A 36 8.16 11.00 -11.09
CA THR A 36 9.62 10.89 -11.04
C THR A 36 10.14 9.84 -12.03
N LEU A 37 9.49 8.69 -12.14
CA LEU A 37 9.80 7.66 -13.14
C LEU A 37 9.74 8.24 -14.57
N ILE A 38 8.68 8.98 -14.87
CA ILE A 38 8.48 9.62 -16.18
C ILE A 38 9.54 10.68 -16.45
N PHE A 39 9.81 11.54 -15.46
CA PHE A 39 10.82 12.58 -15.55
C PHE A 39 12.23 11.99 -15.78
N ARG A 40 12.63 11.00 -14.98
CA ARG A 40 13.93 10.34 -15.12
C ARG A 40 14.09 9.62 -16.44
N PHE A 41 13.03 8.96 -16.92
CA PHE A 41 13.08 8.37 -18.25
C PHE A 41 13.20 9.43 -19.34
N HIS A 42 12.48 10.55 -19.24
CA HIS A 42 12.58 11.66 -20.18
C HIS A 42 13.97 12.26 -20.25
N GLU A 43 14.61 12.49 -19.09
CA GLU A 43 15.96 13.02 -18.96
C GLU A 43 16.98 12.16 -19.74
N VAL A 44 16.97 10.84 -19.49
CA VAL A 44 17.93 9.93 -20.13
C VAL A 44 17.58 9.67 -21.59
N PHE A 45 16.29 9.65 -21.94
CA PHE A 45 15.84 9.44 -23.31
C PHE A 45 16.14 10.64 -24.22
N SER A 46 16.22 11.85 -23.66
CA SER A 46 16.56 13.07 -24.40
C SER A 46 18.04 13.15 -24.82
N LEU A 47 18.90 12.29 -24.27
CA LEU A 47 20.31 12.23 -24.65
C LEU A 47 20.48 11.64 -26.07
N PRO A 48 21.42 12.17 -26.87
CA PRO A 48 21.66 11.67 -28.22
C PRO A 48 22.15 10.21 -28.18
N GLY A 49 21.68 9.39 -29.12
CA GLY A 49 22.11 8.00 -29.28
C GLY A 49 21.23 6.93 -28.62
N CYS A 50 20.07 7.29 -28.05
CA CYS A 50 19.13 6.30 -27.51
C CYS A 50 18.45 5.48 -28.63
N THR A 51 18.95 4.28 -28.89
CA THR A 51 18.40 3.36 -29.92
C THR A 51 17.39 2.34 -29.37
N LYS A 52 17.38 2.11 -28.04
CA LYS A 52 16.57 1.07 -27.39
C LYS A 52 15.74 1.64 -26.23
N PRO A 53 14.66 2.40 -26.52
CA PRO A 53 13.86 3.09 -25.51
C PRO A 53 13.32 2.18 -24.40
N PHE A 54 12.85 0.98 -24.74
CA PHE A 54 12.28 0.06 -23.74
C PHE A 54 13.34 -0.55 -22.81
N ALA A 55 14.52 -0.87 -23.34
CA ALA A 55 15.64 -1.36 -22.53
C ALA A 55 16.13 -0.26 -21.57
N LEU A 56 16.19 0.99 -22.07
CA LEU A 56 16.50 2.16 -21.27
C LEU A 56 15.45 2.35 -20.16
N PHE A 57 14.16 2.28 -20.50
CA PHE A 57 13.07 2.38 -19.52
C PHE A 57 13.19 1.31 -18.42
N LYS A 58 13.49 0.07 -18.79
CA LYS A 58 13.71 -1.02 -17.83
C LYS A 58 14.90 -0.74 -16.90
N ASN A 59 15.97 -0.13 -17.40
CA ASN A 59 17.10 0.27 -16.56
C ASN A 59 16.68 1.34 -15.54
N VAL A 60 15.99 2.40 -15.98
CA VAL A 60 15.44 3.43 -15.08
C VAL A 60 14.49 2.83 -14.04
N TRP A 61 13.61 1.91 -14.46
CA TRP A 61 12.69 1.17 -13.59
C TRP A 61 13.42 0.42 -12.47
N LEU A 62 14.49 -0.31 -12.82
CA LEU A 62 15.30 -1.07 -11.86
C LEU A 62 16.08 -0.14 -10.92
N ASN A 63 16.68 0.93 -11.43
CA ASN A 63 17.45 1.88 -10.63
C ASN A 63 16.59 2.64 -9.61
N LEU A 64 15.32 2.87 -9.94
CA LEU A 64 14.34 3.46 -9.01
C LEU A 64 13.75 2.42 -8.03
N GLY A 65 14.10 1.14 -8.17
CA GLY A 65 13.68 0.07 -7.25
C GLY A 65 12.23 -0.41 -7.46
N TRP A 66 11.61 -0.10 -8.59
CA TRP A 66 10.21 -0.50 -8.85
C TRP A 66 10.01 -2.02 -8.89
N ASN A 67 11.05 -2.79 -9.21
CA ASN A 67 11.02 -4.26 -9.17
C ASN A 67 10.78 -4.83 -7.76
N TRP A 68 11.10 -4.05 -6.71
CA TRP A 68 10.91 -4.44 -5.33
C TRP A 68 9.51 -4.13 -4.79
N LEU A 69 8.77 -3.25 -5.48
CA LEU A 69 7.49 -2.72 -5.01
C LEU A 69 6.47 -3.85 -4.74
N GLN A 70 6.46 -4.89 -5.57
CA GLN A 70 5.56 -6.04 -5.41
C GLN A 70 5.81 -6.87 -4.14
N PHE A 71 6.99 -6.77 -3.53
CA PHE A 71 7.32 -7.49 -2.30
C PHE A 71 6.96 -6.70 -1.04
N LYS A 72 6.39 -5.50 -1.17
CA LYS A 72 5.95 -4.70 0.00
C LYS A 72 4.67 -5.23 0.64
N VAL A 73 3.91 -6.08 -0.06
CA VAL A 73 2.61 -6.58 0.41
C VAL A 73 2.53 -8.09 0.22
N PHE A 74 2.69 -8.81 1.33
CA PHE A 74 2.60 -10.28 1.35
C PHE A 74 1.19 -10.79 1.64
N ASP A 75 0.38 -10.03 2.38
CA ASP A 75 -1.00 -10.41 2.67
C ASP A 75 -1.85 -10.46 1.39
N SER A 76 -2.59 -11.55 1.19
CA SER A 76 -3.35 -11.78 -0.04
C SER A 76 -4.43 -10.73 -0.29
N ARG A 77 -5.13 -10.28 0.76
CA ARG A 77 -6.25 -9.35 0.63
C ARG A 77 -5.73 -7.95 0.28
N SER A 78 -4.75 -7.49 1.04
CA SER A 78 -4.11 -6.20 0.82
C SER A 78 -3.33 -6.15 -0.48
N ARG A 79 -2.72 -7.26 -0.89
CA ARG A 79 -2.02 -7.37 -2.17
C ARG A 79 -2.96 -7.14 -3.35
N HIS A 80 -4.17 -7.69 -3.32
CA HIS A 80 -5.15 -7.43 -4.37
C HIS A 80 -5.47 -5.93 -4.51
N THR A 81 -5.78 -5.27 -3.40
CA THR A 81 -6.09 -3.82 -3.40
C THR A 81 -4.88 -2.98 -3.80
N PHE A 82 -3.69 -3.34 -3.34
CA PHE A 82 -2.43 -2.74 -3.76
C PHE A 82 -2.26 -2.82 -5.28
N LEU A 83 -2.37 -4.02 -5.87
CA LEU A 83 -2.22 -4.22 -7.32
C LEU A 83 -3.26 -3.42 -8.12
N ASP A 84 -4.52 -3.49 -7.71
CA ASP A 84 -5.62 -2.77 -8.37
C ASP A 84 -5.37 -1.26 -8.35
N VAL A 85 -5.00 -0.70 -7.19
CA VAL A 85 -4.75 0.73 -7.07
C VAL A 85 -3.50 1.13 -7.85
N THR A 86 -2.41 0.36 -7.79
CA THR A 86 -1.19 0.69 -8.54
C THR A 86 -1.45 0.72 -10.04
N LEU A 87 -2.14 -0.30 -10.58
CA LEU A 87 -2.50 -0.37 -11.99
C LEU A 87 -3.47 0.75 -12.38
N ARG A 88 -4.44 1.09 -11.52
CA ARG A 88 -5.34 2.23 -11.72
C ARG A 88 -4.56 3.54 -11.85
N VAL A 89 -3.58 3.79 -10.98
CA VAL A 89 -2.80 5.04 -11.02
C VAL A 89 -1.90 5.11 -12.27
N PHE A 90 -1.36 3.99 -12.74
CA PHE A 90 -0.71 3.97 -14.06
C PHE A 90 -1.69 4.30 -15.19
N LEU A 91 -2.89 3.70 -15.17
CA LEU A 91 -3.92 3.97 -16.18
C LEU A 91 -4.39 5.43 -16.17
N GLU A 92 -4.46 6.07 -15.01
CA GLU A 92 -4.73 7.52 -14.89
C GLU A 92 -3.74 8.35 -15.71
N ARG A 93 -2.48 7.92 -15.84
CA ARG A 93 -1.46 8.60 -16.65
C ARG A 93 -1.49 8.27 -18.14
N THR A 94 -2.34 7.32 -18.55
CA THR A 94 -2.52 6.94 -19.97
C THR A 94 -3.66 7.69 -20.67
N VAL A 95 -4.42 8.51 -19.93
CA VAL A 95 -5.58 9.26 -20.43
C VAL A 95 -5.20 10.24 -21.54
N ARG A 96 -6.14 10.53 -22.43
CA ARG A 96 -5.92 11.41 -23.59
C ARG A 96 -5.45 12.82 -23.23
N THR A 97 -5.82 13.32 -22.05
CA THR A 97 -5.47 14.67 -21.59
C THR A 97 -4.01 14.81 -21.15
N GLU A 98 -3.32 13.70 -20.90
CA GLU A 98 -1.91 13.68 -20.53
C GLU A 98 -1.00 13.82 -21.78
N ALA A 99 0.22 14.31 -21.58
CA ALA A 99 1.18 14.45 -22.67
C ALA A 99 1.47 13.09 -23.34
N PRO A 100 1.63 13.00 -24.68
CA PRO A 100 1.83 11.73 -25.38
C PRO A 100 3.02 10.91 -24.84
N PHE A 101 4.10 11.57 -24.45
CA PHE A 101 5.25 10.92 -23.82
C PHE A 101 4.88 10.26 -22.48
N THR A 102 4.26 11.01 -21.56
CA THR A 102 3.75 10.52 -20.27
C THR A 102 2.90 9.28 -20.42
N ARG A 103 1.98 9.30 -21.41
CA ARG A 103 1.06 8.18 -21.68
C ARG A 103 1.79 6.90 -22.07
N VAL A 104 2.82 6.99 -22.92
CA VAL A 104 3.60 5.82 -23.35
C VAL A 104 4.47 5.28 -22.22
N VAL A 105 5.07 6.14 -21.42
CA VAL A 105 5.90 5.72 -20.28
C VAL A 105 5.05 5.04 -19.21
N ALA A 106 3.86 5.59 -18.93
CA ALA A 106 2.90 4.96 -18.04
C ALA A 106 2.46 3.58 -18.57
N LEU A 107 2.25 3.45 -19.87
CA LEU A 107 1.94 2.17 -20.53
C LEU A 107 3.10 1.16 -20.38
N PHE A 108 4.36 1.59 -20.54
CA PHE A 108 5.52 0.73 -20.30
C PHE A 108 5.61 0.29 -18.84
N GLY A 109 5.41 1.23 -17.90
CA GLY A 109 5.41 0.95 -16.46
C GLY A 109 4.34 -0.04 -16.06
N MET A 110 3.10 0.16 -16.52
CA MET A 110 1.99 -0.77 -16.32
C MET A 110 2.33 -2.17 -16.84
N THR A 111 2.92 -2.25 -18.04
CA THR A 111 3.28 -3.53 -18.66
C THR A 111 4.38 -4.24 -17.90
N LEU A 112 5.46 -3.55 -17.52
CA LEU A 112 6.52 -4.14 -16.71
C LEU A 112 6.00 -4.57 -15.34
N PHE A 113 5.14 -3.77 -14.71
CA PHE A 113 4.54 -4.11 -13.42
C PHE A 113 3.73 -5.41 -13.50
N LEU A 114 2.85 -5.54 -14.50
CA LEU A 114 2.07 -6.77 -14.73
C LEU A 114 2.96 -8.00 -14.95
N HIS A 115 3.99 -7.89 -15.78
CA HIS A 115 4.89 -9.00 -16.09
C HIS A 115 5.80 -9.39 -14.92
N CYS A 116 6.17 -8.43 -14.06
CA CYS A 116 6.91 -8.70 -12.84
C CYS A 116 6.12 -9.58 -11.86
N ILE A 117 4.79 -9.40 -11.82
CA ILE A 117 3.88 -10.15 -10.94
C ILE A 117 3.60 -11.54 -11.50
N ALA A 118 3.25 -11.62 -12.79
CA ALA A 118 2.84 -12.86 -13.44
C ALA A 118 3.94 -13.93 -13.44
N SER A 119 5.20 -13.51 -13.53
CA SER A 119 6.33 -14.44 -13.64
C SER A 119 6.66 -15.19 -12.34
N ARG A 120 6.15 -14.76 -11.17
CA ARG A 120 6.63 -15.27 -9.88
C ARG A 120 5.59 -15.99 -9.03
N ILE A 121 4.30 -15.63 -9.09
CA ILE A 121 3.36 -15.99 -8.01
C ILE A 121 1.95 -16.29 -8.55
N TYR A 122 1.78 -17.39 -9.30
CA TYR A 122 0.50 -17.96 -9.77
C TYR A 122 -0.12 -17.37 -11.06
N PRO A 123 -0.28 -18.17 -12.13
CA PRO A 123 -0.94 -17.75 -13.37
C PRO A 123 -2.45 -17.51 -13.22
N PHE A 124 -3.08 -18.03 -12.16
CA PHE A 124 -4.55 -18.04 -12.04
C PHE A 124 -5.17 -16.76 -11.44
N LEU A 125 -4.41 -16.01 -10.64
CA LEU A 125 -4.87 -14.72 -10.09
C LEU A 125 -4.58 -13.56 -11.07
N ALA A 126 -3.56 -13.69 -11.92
CA ALA A 126 -3.16 -12.68 -12.90
C ALA A 126 -4.20 -12.45 -14.00
N ALA A 127 -5.00 -13.46 -14.34
CA ALA A 127 -5.93 -13.44 -15.47
C ALA A 127 -7.16 -12.51 -15.30
N ARG A 128 -7.29 -11.79 -14.17
CA ARG A 128 -8.49 -10.96 -13.88
C ARG A 128 -8.21 -9.59 -13.26
N ILE A 129 -6.95 -9.14 -13.20
CA ILE A 129 -6.55 -8.06 -12.29
C ILE A 129 -6.92 -6.67 -12.82
N VAL A 130 -6.83 -6.38 -14.11
CA VAL A 130 -7.28 -5.07 -14.62
C VAL A 130 -8.77 -5.12 -14.94
N THR A 131 -9.57 -5.34 -13.91
CA THR A 131 -10.91 -4.76 -13.93
C THR A 131 -10.66 -3.25 -13.93
N LEU A 132 -11.01 -2.55 -15.02
CA LEU A 132 -11.11 -1.08 -15.02
C LEU A 132 -12.17 -0.72 -13.98
N SER A 133 -11.70 -0.65 -12.73
CA SER A 133 -12.53 -0.74 -11.53
C SER A 133 -13.52 0.41 -11.51
N GLN A 134 -14.71 0.11 -11.00
CA GLN A 134 -15.92 0.93 -11.06
C GLN A 134 -15.78 2.33 -10.42
N ASN A 135 -14.65 2.60 -9.75
CA ASN A 135 -14.41 3.78 -8.92
C ASN A 135 -13.77 4.98 -9.65
N PHE A 136 -13.70 4.98 -10.99
CA PHE A 136 -13.47 6.24 -11.71
C PHE A 136 -14.70 7.12 -11.49
N ALA A 137 -14.55 8.10 -10.60
CA ALA A 137 -15.52 9.14 -10.33
C ALA A 137 -15.99 9.80 -11.63
N GLU A 138 -17.30 10.02 -11.68
CA GLU A 138 -18.08 10.82 -12.63
C GLU A 138 -17.29 11.56 -13.71
N GLY A 139 -17.23 11.01 -14.92
CA GLY A 139 -16.95 11.81 -16.12
C GLY A 139 -16.28 11.08 -17.28
N VAL A 140 -15.42 10.09 -17.01
CA VAL A 140 -14.65 9.44 -18.09
C VAL A 140 -15.30 8.12 -18.50
N ARG A 141 -15.90 8.10 -19.70
CA ARG A 141 -16.54 6.92 -20.31
C ARG A 141 -15.49 5.82 -20.57
N ARG A 142 -15.73 4.62 -20.03
CA ARG A 142 -14.75 3.52 -19.99
C ARG A 142 -14.40 2.94 -21.37
N SER A 143 -15.33 2.93 -22.32
CA SER A 143 -15.03 2.50 -23.70
C SER A 143 -14.08 3.47 -24.39
N ASP A 144 -14.18 4.76 -24.08
CA ASP A 144 -13.43 5.81 -24.77
C ASP A 144 -11.97 5.77 -24.35
N HIS A 145 -11.68 5.35 -23.11
CA HIS A 145 -10.31 5.16 -22.65
C HIS A 145 -9.60 4.02 -23.36
N TYR A 146 -10.25 2.86 -23.53
CA TYR A 146 -9.66 1.74 -24.28
C TYR A 146 -9.42 2.09 -25.74
N VAL A 147 -10.38 2.73 -26.40
CA VAL A 147 -10.22 3.22 -27.78
C VAL A 147 -9.08 4.25 -27.87
N SER A 148 -9.01 5.18 -26.91
CA SER A 148 -7.95 6.18 -26.84
C SER A 148 -6.57 5.57 -26.58
N LEU A 149 -6.51 4.50 -25.78
CA LEU A 149 -5.29 3.75 -25.51
C LEU A 149 -4.82 3.01 -26.78
N LYS A 150 -5.74 2.36 -27.50
CA LYS A 150 -5.44 1.71 -28.79
C LYS A 150 -4.99 2.68 -29.88
N ALA A 151 -5.58 3.86 -29.96
CA ALA A 151 -5.20 4.91 -30.90
C ALA A 151 -3.95 5.70 -30.45
N MET A 152 -3.40 5.45 -29.27
CA MET A 152 -2.26 6.20 -28.73
C MET A 152 -1.02 6.12 -29.63
N PRO A 153 -0.58 4.97 -30.16
CA PRO A 153 0.62 4.91 -30.99
C PRO A 153 0.53 5.84 -32.21
N ASP A 154 -0.66 5.95 -32.80
CA ASP A 154 -0.89 6.78 -33.99
C ASP A 154 -0.83 8.29 -33.67
N SER A 155 -1.03 8.66 -32.39
CA SER A 155 -0.87 10.05 -31.92
C SER A 155 0.59 10.47 -31.66
N LEU A 156 1.56 9.54 -31.73
CA LEU A 156 2.98 9.81 -31.48
C LEU A 156 3.69 10.32 -32.74
N THR A 157 3.23 11.45 -33.26
CA THR A 157 3.75 12.03 -34.52
C THR A 157 4.96 12.95 -34.33
N ASN A 158 5.19 13.45 -33.11
CA ASN A 158 6.31 14.35 -32.83
C ASN A 158 7.66 13.63 -32.97
N ALA A 159 8.69 14.32 -33.48
CA ALA A 159 10.02 13.76 -33.70
C ALA A 159 10.64 13.10 -32.44
N GLN A 160 10.36 13.66 -31.26
CA GLN A 160 10.82 13.10 -29.98
C GLN A 160 10.06 11.83 -29.57
N THR A 161 8.78 11.70 -29.90
CA THR A 161 7.94 10.55 -29.51
C THR A 161 7.86 9.47 -30.58
N LEU A 162 8.18 9.79 -31.82
CA LEU A 162 8.10 8.90 -32.96
C LEU A 162 8.88 7.58 -32.74
N PRO A 163 10.09 7.58 -32.13
CA PRO A 163 10.82 6.34 -31.85
C PRO A 163 10.11 5.41 -30.86
N LEU A 164 9.19 5.92 -30.05
CA LEU A 164 8.43 5.14 -29.07
C LEU A 164 7.22 4.42 -29.69
N GLN A 165 6.74 4.87 -30.86
CA GLN A 165 5.55 4.33 -31.52
C GLN A 165 5.58 2.80 -31.72
N PRO A 166 6.62 2.18 -32.32
CA PRO A 166 6.63 0.73 -32.52
C PRO A 166 6.58 -0.05 -31.20
N TYR A 167 7.22 0.48 -30.15
CA TYR A 167 7.21 -0.14 -28.82
C TYR A 167 5.85 -0.02 -28.15
N ALA A 168 5.19 1.13 -28.23
CA ALA A 168 3.84 1.31 -27.71
C ALA A 168 2.85 0.35 -28.41
N ARG A 169 2.95 0.21 -29.74
CA ARG A 169 2.13 -0.72 -30.52
C ARG A 169 2.37 -2.18 -30.12
N TYR A 170 3.64 -2.59 -29.98
CA TYR A 170 4.00 -3.94 -29.55
C TYR A 170 3.54 -4.24 -28.11
N VAL A 171 3.69 -3.29 -27.20
CA VAL A 171 3.24 -3.45 -25.81
C VAL A 171 1.72 -3.61 -25.75
N LEU A 172 0.97 -2.79 -26.48
CA LEU A 172 -0.50 -2.91 -26.54
C LEU A 172 -0.95 -4.24 -27.15
N SER A 173 -0.27 -4.74 -28.19
CA SER A 173 -0.60 -6.04 -28.77
C SER A 173 -0.31 -7.19 -27.81
N CYS A 174 0.73 -7.09 -26.98
CA CYS A 174 0.97 -8.06 -25.91
C CYS A 174 -0.15 -8.04 -24.86
N LEU A 175 -0.52 -6.85 -24.36
CA LEU A 175 -1.60 -6.72 -23.36
C LEU A 175 -2.96 -7.20 -23.90
N GLU A 176 -3.23 -7.01 -25.19
CA GLU A 176 -4.43 -7.51 -25.86
C GLU A 176 -4.41 -9.03 -25.99
N ARG A 177 -3.30 -9.61 -26.46
CA ARG A 177 -3.13 -11.06 -26.57
C ARG A 177 -3.28 -11.76 -25.22
N ASP A 178 -2.77 -11.13 -24.17
CA ASP A 178 -2.81 -11.67 -22.81
C ASP A 178 -4.15 -11.39 -22.10
N HIS A 179 -5.14 -10.83 -22.83
CA HIS A 179 -6.48 -10.51 -22.34
C HIS A 179 -6.50 -9.70 -21.04
N VAL A 180 -5.53 -8.79 -20.88
CA VAL A 180 -5.36 -8.00 -19.65
C VAL A 180 -6.56 -7.08 -19.41
N PHE A 181 -7.18 -6.56 -20.48
CA PHE A 181 -8.24 -5.58 -20.37
C PHE A 181 -9.61 -6.24 -20.19
N TYR A 182 -10.27 -5.97 -19.05
CA TYR A 182 -11.69 -6.25 -18.90
C TYR A 182 -12.52 -5.07 -19.42
N ILE A 183 -13.03 -5.20 -20.65
CA ILE A 183 -13.81 -4.16 -21.31
C ILE A 183 -15.26 -4.24 -20.81
N LEU A 184 -15.67 -3.21 -20.07
CA LEU A 184 -17.06 -3.06 -19.66
C LEU A 184 -17.91 -2.52 -20.83
N PRO A 185 -19.21 -2.85 -20.89
CA PRO A 185 -20.14 -2.24 -21.83
C PRO A 185 -20.11 -0.71 -21.72
N LYS A 186 -20.51 -0.03 -22.80
CA LYS A 186 -20.60 1.44 -22.85
C LYS A 186 -21.34 1.95 -21.61
N SER A 187 -20.81 3.02 -21.00
CA SER A 187 -21.35 3.59 -19.76
C SER A 187 -22.84 3.93 -19.84
N ASP A 188 -23.31 4.29 -21.05
CA ASP A 188 -24.71 4.61 -21.36
C ASP A 188 -25.65 3.44 -21.05
N LEU A 189 -25.17 2.20 -21.14
CA LEU A 189 -25.92 0.97 -20.85
C LEU A 189 -26.07 0.67 -19.36
N GLY A 190 -25.50 1.49 -18.46
CA GLY A 190 -25.68 1.30 -17.02
C GLY A 190 -24.97 0.10 -16.42
N ALA A 191 -23.90 -0.40 -17.05
CA ALA A 191 -23.13 -1.54 -16.55
C ALA A 191 -22.45 -1.31 -15.18
N ALA A 192 -22.39 -0.07 -14.69
CA ALA A 192 -21.98 0.26 -13.33
C ALA A 192 -23.22 0.29 -12.42
N ASN A 193 -23.68 -0.90 -12.03
CA ASN A 193 -24.71 -1.07 -11.01
C ASN A 193 -24.00 -1.29 -9.66
N PRO A 194 -24.34 -0.60 -8.55
CA PRO A 194 -25.44 0.36 -8.40
C PRO A 194 -25.08 1.80 -8.79
N ARG A 195 -25.93 2.44 -9.61
CA ARG A 195 -25.88 3.89 -9.91
C ARG A 195 -26.39 4.72 -8.74
N ASP A 196 -27.35 4.17 -8.01
CA ASP A 196 -27.82 4.71 -6.74
C ASP A 196 -27.15 3.89 -5.64
N LEU A 197 -26.04 4.41 -5.11
CA LEU A 197 -25.61 3.98 -3.77
C LEU A 197 -26.85 4.12 -2.88
N PRO A 198 -27.26 3.08 -2.12
CA PRO A 198 -28.31 3.26 -1.13
C PRO A 198 -27.86 4.43 -0.29
N ARG A 199 -28.56 5.57 -0.41
CA ARG A 199 -28.24 6.77 0.35
C ARG A 199 -28.19 6.29 1.79
N GLU A 200 -27.02 6.39 2.43
CA GLU A 200 -26.95 6.13 3.85
C GLU A 200 -27.95 7.11 4.46
N ILE A 201 -29.11 6.59 4.87
CA ILE A 201 -30.06 7.36 5.65
C ILE A 201 -29.35 7.53 6.97
N PHE A 202 -28.65 8.66 7.10
CA PHE A 202 -28.05 9.09 8.35
C PHE A 202 -29.23 9.28 9.30
N THR A 203 -29.54 8.22 10.04
CA THR A 203 -30.43 8.31 11.18
C THR A 203 -29.55 9.00 12.22
N GLU A 204 -29.75 10.29 12.39
CA GLU A 204 -29.08 11.08 13.41
C GLU A 204 -29.29 10.36 14.75
N ASP A 205 -28.21 9.78 15.28
CA ASP A 205 -28.17 9.07 16.56
C ASP A 205 -28.44 10.11 17.67
N GLY A 206 -29.70 10.55 17.83
CA GLY A 206 -30.02 11.59 18.82
C GLY A 206 -31.45 12.12 18.87
N MET A 207 -32.24 12.08 17.79
CA MET A 207 -33.49 12.88 17.75
C MET A 207 -34.80 12.09 17.83
N SER A 208 -34.80 10.76 18.05
CA SER A 208 -36.06 10.01 18.17
C SER A 208 -35.97 8.78 19.07
N PHE A 209 -35.70 8.99 20.36
CA PHE A 209 -36.10 8.05 21.41
C PHE A 209 -37.08 8.72 22.37
N HIS A 210 -38.15 9.31 21.85
CA HIS A 210 -39.36 9.45 22.63
C HIS A 210 -40.27 8.25 22.31
N ASP A 211 -40.32 7.34 23.28
CA ASP A 211 -41.52 6.59 23.65
C ASP A 211 -41.95 5.39 22.79
N GLN A 212 -41.00 4.57 22.34
CA GLN A 212 -41.32 3.16 22.03
C GLN A 212 -40.36 2.24 22.78
N GLY A 213 -40.96 1.30 23.51
CA GLY A 213 -40.33 0.49 24.55
C GLY A 213 -39.09 -0.34 24.13
N PRO A 214 -38.48 -1.04 25.09
CA PRO A 214 -37.15 -1.64 24.97
C PRO A 214 -37.12 -2.85 24.03
N GLN A 215 -37.17 -2.62 22.72
CA GLN A 215 -36.86 -3.65 21.73
C GLN A 215 -35.34 -3.75 21.55
N LYS A 216 -34.76 -4.77 22.18
CA LYS A 216 -33.36 -5.17 22.03
C LYS A 216 -33.06 -5.42 20.54
N ARG A 217 -32.26 -4.55 19.91
CA ARG A 217 -31.72 -4.76 18.57
C ARG A 217 -30.95 -6.09 18.54
N ARG A 218 -31.56 -7.14 17.98
CA ARG A 218 -30.93 -8.45 17.74
C ARG A 218 -29.67 -8.23 16.89
N GLY A 219 -28.51 -8.60 17.42
CA GLY A 219 -27.26 -8.72 16.63
C GLY A 219 -26.09 -7.85 17.07
N ARG A 220 -26.28 -6.82 17.91
CA ARG A 220 -25.15 -6.12 18.55
C ARG A 220 -24.91 -6.69 19.95
N PRO A 221 -23.73 -7.26 20.24
CA PRO A 221 -23.42 -7.73 21.58
C PRO A 221 -23.56 -6.58 22.57
N ALA A 222 -24.40 -6.79 23.58
CA ALA A 222 -24.61 -5.78 24.62
C ALA A 222 -23.27 -5.45 25.31
N ARG A 223 -23.12 -4.25 25.87
CA ARG A 223 -21.90 -3.85 26.60
C ARG A 223 -21.51 -4.88 27.67
N ARG A 224 -22.51 -5.52 28.29
CA ARG A 224 -22.34 -6.64 29.23
C ARG A 224 -21.75 -7.91 28.59
N GLU A 225 -22.14 -8.24 27.36
CA GLU A 225 -21.59 -9.37 26.62
C GLU A 225 -20.16 -9.11 26.15
N LYS A 226 -19.85 -7.88 25.74
CA LYS A 226 -18.45 -7.48 25.45
C LYS A 226 -17.56 -7.64 26.69
N GLY A 227 -18.05 -7.21 27.87
CA GLY A 227 -17.34 -7.40 29.13
C GLY A 227 -17.14 -8.88 29.49
N LYS A 228 -18.17 -9.72 29.31
CA LYS A 228 -18.08 -11.16 29.57
C LYS A 228 -17.09 -11.86 28.61
N LYS A 229 -17.09 -11.48 27.33
CA LYS A 229 -16.16 -12.00 26.32
C LYS A 229 -14.73 -11.55 26.56
N ALA A 230 -14.52 -10.31 27.01
CA ALA A 230 -13.21 -9.79 27.40
C ALA A 230 -12.65 -10.53 28.63
N ARG A 231 -13.46 -10.75 29.66
CA ARG A 231 -13.05 -11.55 30.84
C ARG A 231 -12.72 -12.99 30.47
N ALA A 232 -13.56 -13.65 29.68
CA ALA A 232 -13.27 -15.01 29.22
C ALA A 232 -11.97 -15.11 28.39
N ALA A 233 -11.63 -14.07 27.63
CA ALA A 233 -10.37 -14.00 26.89
C ALA A 233 -9.15 -13.79 27.82
N LEU A 234 -9.30 -13.04 28.92
CA LEU A 234 -8.28 -12.89 29.95
C LEU A 234 -8.08 -14.20 30.72
N ASP A 235 -9.15 -14.85 31.16
CA ASP A 235 -9.08 -16.14 31.86
C ASP A 235 -8.40 -17.21 30.99
N GLN A 236 -8.65 -17.20 29.68
CA GLN A 236 -8.00 -18.10 28.73
C GLN A 236 -6.51 -17.78 28.52
N LEU A 237 -6.13 -16.49 28.56
CA LEU A 237 -4.74 -16.07 28.49
C LEU A 237 -3.98 -16.50 29.76
N ASP A 238 -4.58 -16.27 30.94
CA ASP A 238 -4.01 -16.67 32.23
C ASP A 238 -3.80 -18.19 32.28
N LYS A 239 -4.77 -18.96 31.78
CA LYS A 239 -4.65 -20.41 31.64
C LYS A 239 -3.49 -20.82 30.74
N TRP A 240 -3.30 -20.17 29.59
CA TRP A 240 -2.16 -20.45 28.70
C TRP A 240 -0.84 -20.13 29.37
N THR A 241 -0.74 -19.00 30.08
CA THR A 241 0.47 -18.64 30.83
C THR A 241 0.75 -19.55 32.02
N ALA A 242 -0.24 -20.30 32.50
CA ALA A 242 -0.10 -21.29 33.56
C ALA A 242 0.22 -22.70 33.01
N GLU A 243 -0.20 -23.03 31.78
CA GLU A 243 0.10 -24.31 31.12
C GLU A 243 1.52 -24.34 30.50
N ASP A 244 2.16 -23.18 30.27
CA ASP A 244 3.59 -23.08 29.98
C ASP A 244 4.44 -23.35 31.24
N ASP A 245 4.36 -24.58 31.76
CA ASP A 245 5.19 -25.14 32.84
C ASP A 245 6.67 -25.36 32.42
N HIS A 246 7.05 -24.86 31.24
CA HIS A 246 8.44 -24.65 30.83
C HIS A 246 8.94 -23.24 31.19
N ARG A 247 8.45 -22.67 32.30
CA ARG A 247 9.14 -21.57 32.98
C ARG A 247 10.48 -22.10 33.50
N THR A 248 11.51 -22.01 32.67
CA THR A 248 12.88 -22.11 33.16
C THR A 248 13.13 -20.99 34.15
N SER A 249 13.96 -21.23 35.17
CA SER A 249 14.35 -20.21 36.16
C SER A 249 14.94 -18.95 35.52
N GLU A 250 15.40 -19.04 34.27
CA GLU A 250 15.82 -17.91 33.46
C GLU A 250 14.69 -16.93 33.13
N PHE A 251 13.48 -17.42 32.85
CA PHE A 251 12.36 -16.54 32.50
C PHE A 251 11.89 -15.69 33.69
N ASP A 252 11.86 -16.27 34.89
CA ASP A 252 11.51 -15.53 36.11
C ASP A 252 12.57 -14.47 36.46
N ASN A 253 13.86 -14.76 36.20
CA ASN A 253 14.92 -13.78 36.35
C ASN A 253 14.77 -12.60 35.37
N VAL A 254 14.48 -12.89 34.10
CA VAL A 254 14.25 -11.86 33.07
C VAL A 254 12.99 -11.03 33.38
N LEU A 255 11.92 -11.66 33.87
CA LEU A 255 10.70 -10.95 34.25
C LEU A 255 10.93 -10.05 35.46
N ASN A 256 11.67 -10.52 36.47
CA ASN A 256 12.03 -9.72 37.64
C ASN A 256 12.93 -8.54 37.25
N GLU A 257 13.93 -8.76 36.40
CA GLU A 257 14.78 -7.69 35.87
C GLU A 257 13.95 -6.65 35.11
N TYR A 258 13.06 -7.08 34.20
CA TYR A 258 12.17 -6.18 33.48
C TYR A 258 11.27 -5.36 34.42
N THR A 259 10.69 -5.98 35.44
CA THR A 259 9.84 -5.25 36.40
C THR A 259 10.64 -4.24 37.23
N ALA A 260 11.88 -4.55 37.61
CA ALA A 260 12.77 -3.62 38.31
C ALA A 260 13.18 -2.45 37.41
N THR A 261 13.55 -2.70 36.14
CA THR A 261 13.85 -1.64 35.18
C THR A 261 12.63 -0.77 34.91
N LYS A 262 11.44 -1.37 34.76
CA LYS A 262 10.19 -0.65 34.56
C LYS A 262 9.83 0.24 35.75
N ALA A 263 9.99 -0.25 36.98
CA ALA A 263 9.77 0.55 38.19
C ALA A 263 10.77 1.71 38.25
N SER A 264 12.06 1.47 37.96
CA SER A 264 13.07 2.53 37.89
C SER A 264 12.76 3.59 36.82
N ILE A 265 12.18 3.20 35.68
CA ILE A 265 11.76 4.14 34.63
C ILE A 265 10.56 4.97 35.07
N LEU A 266 9.63 4.39 35.83
CA LEU A 266 8.39 5.04 36.26
C LEU A 266 8.56 5.92 37.52
N ASP A 267 9.47 5.55 38.43
CA ASP A 267 9.78 6.33 39.65
C ASP A 267 10.79 7.47 39.38
N ALA A 268 11.45 7.47 38.22
CA ALA A 268 12.26 8.62 37.83
C ALA A 268 11.33 9.76 37.45
N ASP A 269 11.15 10.73 38.36
CA ASP A 269 10.40 11.98 38.19
C ASP A 269 10.52 12.47 36.75
N LEU A 270 9.49 12.19 35.94
CA LEU A 270 9.44 12.64 34.57
C LEU A 270 9.38 14.17 34.61
N PRO A 271 10.35 14.89 34.02
CA PRO A 271 10.31 16.33 34.02
C PRO A 271 9.01 16.77 33.35
N THR A 272 8.23 17.61 34.02
CA THR A 272 6.93 18.16 33.54
C THR A 272 7.08 19.13 32.36
N GLY A 273 8.11 18.93 31.51
CA GLY A 273 8.44 19.76 30.35
C GLY A 273 7.68 19.38 29.08
N SER A 274 8.06 20.05 27.99
CA SER A 274 7.50 19.84 26.64
C SER A 274 7.69 18.38 26.19
N PHE A 275 6.77 17.87 25.37
CA PHE A 275 6.82 16.52 24.81
C PHE A 275 8.14 16.22 24.06
N GLU A 276 8.79 17.25 23.51
CA GLU A 276 10.10 17.16 22.87
C GLU A 276 11.25 16.90 23.85
N ASP A 277 11.18 17.45 25.08
CA ASP A 277 12.21 17.27 26.10
C ASP A 277 12.15 15.87 26.71
N VAL A 278 10.93 15.32 26.83
CA VAL A 278 10.72 13.90 27.18
C VAL A 278 11.31 13.00 26.09
N GLY A 279 11.07 13.33 24.82
CA GLY A 279 11.65 12.59 23.68
C GLY A 279 13.18 12.55 23.70
N LYS A 280 13.83 13.71 23.92
CA LYS A 280 15.29 13.81 24.03
C LYS A 280 15.84 13.00 25.22
N THR A 281 15.14 13.05 26.36
CA THR A 281 15.55 12.32 27.57
C THR A 281 15.47 10.80 27.36
N VAL A 282 14.43 10.32 26.68
CA VAL A 282 14.28 8.89 26.36
C VAL A 282 15.36 8.42 25.38
N VAL A 283 15.68 9.22 24.35
CA VAL A 283 16.75 8.89 23.39
C VAL A 283 18.12 8.87 24.06
N ALA A 284 18.41 9.81 24.97
CA ALA A 284 19.65 9.83 25.73
C ALA A 284 19.82 8.59 26.62
N ARG A 285 18.74 8.14 27.28
CA ARG A 285 18.75 6.93 28.12
C ARG A 285 18.87 5.64 27.30
N LEU A 286 18.29 5.60 26.09
CA LEU A 286 18.50 4.50 25.14
C LEU A 286 19.97 4.40 24.71
N LYS A 287 20.64 5.53 24.48
CA LYS A 287 22.10 5.57 24.20
C LYS A 287 22.92 5.04 25.39
N GLU A 288 22.54 5.40 26.61
CA GLU A 288 23.25 4.98 27.84
C GLU A 288 23.09 3.47 28.10
N THR A 289 21.87 2.93 27.95
CA THR A 289 21.62 1.49 28.06
C THR A 289 22.35 0.69 26.99
N GLN A 290 22.41 1.19 25.75
CA GLN A 290 23.17 0.53 24.67
C GLN A 290 24.68 0.55 24.94
N LYS A 291 25.21 1.65 25.49
CA LYS A 291 26.62 1.75 25.90
C LYS A 291 26.97 0.79 27.03
N ASN A 292 26.07 0.59 27.98
CA ASN A 292 26.27 -0.32 29.11
C ASN A 292 26.11 -1.80 28.73
N ALA A 293 25.30 -2.12 27.71
CA ALA A 293 25.12 -3.47 27.22
C ALA A 293 26.35 -4.04 26.49
N GLY A 294 27.38 -3.23 26.19
CA GLY A 294 28.62 -3.66 25.52
C GLY A 294 28.41 -4.23 24.12
N GLN A 295 27.20 -4.12 23.58
CA GLN A 295 26.78 -4.70 22.32
C GLN A 295 26.74 -3.58 21.28
N ASP A 296 27.80 -3.53 20.48
CA ASP A 296 28.00 -2.57 19.39
C ASP A 296 27.11 -2.90 18.17
N ASP A 297 25.78 -2.88 18.39
CA ASP A 297 24.81 -2.93 17.30
C ASP A 297 24.66 -1.51 16.72
N GLY A 298 25.68 -1.09 15.95
CA GLY A 298 25.86 0.24 15.37
C GLY A 298 24.85 0.69 14.31
N GLY A 299 23.58 0.26 14.38
CA GLY A 299 22.59 0.47 13.31
C GLY A 299 21.30 1.25 13.66
N MET A 300 20.82 1.22 14.91
CA MET A 300 19.45 1.68 15.22
C MET A 300 19.33 3.19 15.47
N ILE A 301 20.29 3.79 16.17
CA ILE A 301 20.17 5.18 16.65
C ILE A 301 20.38 6.23 15.53
N PRO A 302 21.32 6.06 14.58
CA PRO A 302 21.46 6.98 13.45
C PRO A 302 20.20 7.05 12.55
N GLN A 303 19.39 5.98 12.50
CA GLN A 303 18.15 5.94 11.71
C GLN A 303 17.00 6.74 12.33
N LEU A 304 16.99 6.91 13.66
CA LEU A 304 16.00 7.72 14.36
C LEU A 304 16.31 9.21 14.22
N GLU A 305 17.59 9.59 14.24
CA GLU A 305 18.04 10.98 14.03
C GLU A 305 17.80 11.43 12.58
N GLY A 306 18.12 10.59 11.58
CA GLY A 306 17.88 10.91 10.17
C GLY A 306 16.41 11.06 9.77
N ARG A 307 15.47 10.49 10.54
CA ARG A 307 14.02 10.63 10.33
C ARG A 307 13.44 11.94 10.86
N LEU A 308 14.14 12.61 11.77
CA LEU A 308 13.70 13.90 12.31
C LEU A 308 14.11 15.07 11.40
N ASP A 309 15.16 14.92 10.60
CA ASP A 309 15.76 16.02 9.83
C ASP A 309 15.67 15.92 8.28
N GLY A 310 15.10 14.85 7.69
CA GLY A 310 15.24 14.59 6.24
C GLY A 310 13.96 14.32 5.43
N HIS A 311 13.77 15.04 4.32
CA HIS A 311 12.79 14.70 3.28
C HIS A 311 13.09 13.32 2.66
N PRO A 312 12.08 12.42 2.50
CA PRO A 312 12.30 11.09 1.96
C PRO A 312 12.67 11.15 0.46
N LYS A 313 13.80 10.55 0.10
CA LYS A 313 14.20 10.32 -1.30
C LYS A 313 13.89 8.87 -1.70
N GLY A 314 13.12 8.71 -2.78
CA GLY A 314 12.75 7.42 -3.38
C GLY A 314 11.45 6.79 -2.85
N ILE A 315 11.01 5.71 -3.51
CA ILE A 315 9.64 5.12 -3.49
C ILE A 315 8.99 4.95 -2.10
N PHE A 316 9.77 4.94 -1.01
CA PHE A 316 9.27 5.11 0.37
C PHE A 316 10.38 5.66 1.31
N GLY A 317 11.33 6.45 0.82
CA GLY A 317 12.49 6.91 1.62
C GLY A 317 13.49 5.80 1.99
N LEU A 318 13.57 4.72 1.19
CA LEU A 318 14.34 3.51 1.50
C LEU A 318 15.48 3.20 0.53
N VAL A 319 15.63 3.97 -0.55
CA VAL A 319 16.75 3.78 -1.47
C VAL A 319 17.74 4.91 -1.23
N ASN A 320 18.72 4.65 -0.37
CA ASN A 320 19.92 5.46 -0.34
C ASN A 320 20.72 5.09 -1.59
N GLN A 321 21.05 6.10 -2.41
CA GLN A 321 22.05 5.94 -3.45
C GLN A 321 23.40 6.05 -2.75
N ASP A 322 24.17 4.95 -2.78
CA ASP A 322 25.62 4.98 -2.55
C ASP A 322 26.32 5.72 -3.71
#